data_AF-A0A2H0SR76-F1
#
_entry.id   AF-A0A2H0SR76-F1
#
_cell.length_a   1.000
_cell.length_b   1.000
_cell.length_c   1.000
_cell.angle_alpha   90.00
_cell.angle_beta   90.00
_cell.angle_gamma   90.00
#
_symmetry.space_group_name_H-M   'P 1'
#
loop_
_entity.id
_entity.type
_entity.pdbx_description
1 polymer ?
#
loop_
_entity_poly.entity_id
_entity_poly.type
_entity_poly.pdbx_seq_one_letter_code
_entity_poly.pdbx_strand_id
1 'polypeptide(L)'
;MSLNLDLINILIALAAATNLLYGFLVYTRNKSSASNLSFFALAWATTMWGLTMIVFRSTSSTEIALFAARGLYVAAAAIPTFFVLFAALFPNTKYTLSWQKTLVLFTPLSAITLLIFAPSIFIQNIILEKASENIILFNFTAHVIYALYVAGMFLLSYLLLIRKYIHHKGVLRSQIIYILLGALVPTLVGLFSNLLLPLYNEFRWNWVGQISIAVTTSIITYGIFRHRIFNIRIIATEILIFFVWFIAFLRIIFAETQTAIIFNVIAFLALLLVGVWLIRSVSREVDTREKLEELTGKLQHANARLRELDRQKSEFLSIATHQLRGPLAGIRGHLSLILDGSYGKVSERSLDIIRKIFISSGLLTQTINDFLDVSRIEQNSMQYDMTTFKCSDLLNEVVEELQPIAAERKLTLTFV
;
A
#
# COMPACT_ATOMS: atom_id res chain seq x y z
N MET A 1 -35.66 24.65 -21.95
CA MET A 1 -34.19 24.78 -21.96
C MET A 1 -33.64 23.69 -22.86
N SER A 2 -33.49 23.95 -24.17
CA SER A 2 -32.86 23.00 -25.09
C SER A 2 -31.35 23.17 -24.95
N LEU A 3 -30.68 22.27 -24.23
CA LEU A 3 -29.22 22.19 -24.23
C LEU A 3 -28.77 21.98 -25.68
N ASN A 4 -27.97 22.90 -26.20
CA ASN A 4 -27.40 22.77 -27.53
C ASN A 4 -26.34 21.66 -27.44
N LEU A 5 -26.67 20.46 -27.93
CA LEU A 5 -25.80 19.27 -27.90
C LEU A 5 -24.75 19.36 -29.01
N ASP A 6 -23.94 20.42 -28.99
CA ASP A 6 -22.78 20.54 -29.86
C ASP A 6 -21.68 19.56 -29.43
N LEU A 7 -20.77 19.25 -30.36
CA LEU A 7 -19.67 18.31 -30.10
C LEU A 7 -18.84 18.72 -28.87
N ILE A 8 -18.66 20.02 -28.65
CA ILE A 8 -17.88 20.55 -27.54
C ILE A 8 -18.55 20.22 -26.19
N ASN A 9 -19.84 20.48 -26.04
CA ASN A 9 -20.57 20.16 -24.81
C ASN A 9 -20.56 18.66 -24.52
N ILE A 10 -20.62 17.81 -25.55
CA ILE A 10 -20.48 16.35 -25.41
C ILE A 10 -19.08 15.99 -24.88
N LEU A 11 -18.02 16.58 -25.44
CA LEU A 11 -16.65 16.32 -24.98
C LEU A 11 -16.42 16.78 -23.54
N ILE A 12 -16.93 17.96 -23.15
CA ILE A 12 -16.87 18.45 -21.77
C ILE A 12 -17.61 17.50 -20.83
N ALA A 13 -18.82 17.06 -21.21
CA ALA A 13 -19.63 16.14 -20.40
C ALA A 13 -18.92 14.79 -20.20
N LEU A 14 -18.31 14.23 -21.26
CA LEU A 14 -17.53 12.99 -21.17
C LEU A 14 -16.32 13.15 -20.25
N ALA A 15 -15.56 14.25 -20.38
CA ALA A 15 -14.42 14.53 -19.51
C ALA A 15 -14.86 14.67 -18.03
N ALA A 16 -15.95 15.37 -17.78
CA ALA A 16 -16.51 15.57 -16.44
C ALA A 16 -17.01 14.23 -15.83
N ALA A 17 -17.75 13.44 -16.61
CA ALA A 17 -18.31 12.16 -16.15
C ALA A 17 -17.21 11.13 -15.85
N THR A 18 -16.22 11.01 -16.73
CA THR A 18 -15.07 10.10 -16.50
C THR A 18 -14.31 10.51 -15.26
N ASN A 19 -13.95 11.79 -15.11
CA ASN A 19 -13.22 12.28 -13.96
C ASN A 19 -14.00 12.09 -12.63
N LEU A 20 -15.31 12.38 -12.60
CA LEU A 20 -16.14 12.13 -11.41
C LEU A 20 -16.17 10.64 -11.03
N LEU A 21 -16.30 9.76 -12.02
CA LEU A 21 -16.26 8.31 -11.81
C LEU A 21 -14.95 7.89 -11.13
N TYR A 22 -13.80 8.32 -11.65
CA TYR A 22 -12.51 7.98 -11.06
C TYR A 22 -12.35 8.50 -9.64
N GLY A 23 -12.75 9.75 -9.38
CA GLY A 23 -12.77 10.30 -8.03
C GLY A 23 -13.61 9.43 -7.09
N PHE A 24 -14.79 9.03 -7.53
CA PHE A 24 -15.72 8.21 -6.73
C PHE A 24 -15.17 6.80 -6.47
N LEU A 25 -14.58 6.15 -7.48
CA LEU A 25 -13.92 4.85 -7.33
C LEU A 25 -12.78 4.93 -6.31
N VAL A 26 -11.91 5.93 -6.40
CA VAL A 26 -10.81 6.12 -5.44
C VAL A 26 -11.35 6.34 -4.01
N TYR A 27 -12.39 7.14 -3.83
CA TYR A 27 -12.99 7.40 -2.53
C TYR A 27 -13.62 6.16 -1.90
N THR A 28 -14.43 5.41 -2.65
CA THR A 28 -15.16 4.25 -2.13
C THR A 28 -14.24 3.12 -1.67
N ARG A 29 -13.02 3.03 -2.21
CA ARG A 29 -12.01 2.04 -1.81
C ARG A 29 -11.47 2.24 -0.41
N ASN A 30 -11.34 3.49 0.03
CA ASN A 30 -10.94 3.77 1.40
C ASN A 30 -11.57 5.10 1.84
N LYS A 31 -12.80 5.02 2.32
CA LYS A 31 -13.57 6.19 2.78
C LYS A 31 -12.93 6.90 3.97
N SER A 32 -12.11 6.20 4.75
CA SER A 32 -11.34 6.77 5.86
C SER A 32 -10.04 7.46 5.43
N SER A 33 -9.61 7.27 4.18
CA SER A 33 -8.38 7.89 3.67
C SER A 33 -8.61 9.36 3.34
N ALA A 34 -7.96 10.24 4.10
CA ALA A 34 -8.01 11.68 3.86
C ALA A 34 -7.47 12.03 2.47
N SER A 35 -6.44 11.32 2.00
CA SER A 35 -5.92 11.43 0.63
C SER A 35 -6.98 11.09 -0.41
N ASN A 36 -7.74 10.00 -0.24
CA ASN A 36 -8.77 9.60 -1.20
C ASN A 36 -9.95 10.58 -1.22
N LEU A 37 -10.36 11.07 -0.05
CA LEU A 37 -11.40 12.11 0.06
C LEU A 37 -10.98 13.41 -0.63
N SER A 38 -9.74 13.86 -0.41
CA SER A 38 -9.23 15.08 -1.06
C SER A 38 -9.10 14.93 -2.59
N PHE A 39 -8.74 13.75 -3.09
CA PHE A 39 -8.76 13.44 -4.52
C PHE A 39 -10.18 13.49 -5.10
N PHE A 40 -11.16 12.93 -4.38
CA PHE A 40 -12.57 13.03 -4.78
C PHE A 40 -13.08 14.47 -4.79
N ALA A 41 -12.71 15.29 -3.80
CA ALA A 41 -13.07 16.71 -3.80
C ALA A 41 -12.46 17.47 -4.99
N LEU A 42 -11.22 17.17 -5.38
CA LEU A 42 -10.60 17.68 -6.60
C LEU A 42 -11.36 17.24 -7.87
N ALA A 43 -11.72 15.96 -7.95
CA ALA A 43 -12.51 15.42 -9.06
C ALA A 43 -13.90 16.06 -9.13
N TRP A 44 -14.53 16.32 -7.99
CA TRP A 44 -15.80 17.03 -7.90
C TRP A 44 -15.70 18.47 -8.42
N ALA A 45 -14.70 19.24 -7.97
CA ALA A 45 -14.50 20.62 -8.39
C ALA A 45 -14.27 20.75 -9.90
N THR A 46 -13.42 19.88 -10.46
CA THR A 46 -13.16 19.79 -11.91
C THR A 46 -14.42 19.38 -12.70
N THR A 47 -15.25 18.50 -12.15
CA THR A 47 -16.55 18.12 -12.74
C THR A 47 -17.54 19.29 -12.74
N MET A 48 -17.66 20.00 -11.61
CA MET A 48 -18.53 21.18 -11.51
C MET A 48 -18.10 22.26 -12.50
N TRP A 49 -16.79 22.46 -12.69
CA TRP A 49 -16.25 23.39 -13.67
C TRP A 49 -16.71 23.06 -15.10
N GLY A 50 -16.64 21.78 -15.49
CA GLY A 50 -17.18 21.31 -16.78
C GLY A 50 -18.69 21.51 -16.91
N LEU A 51 -19.47 21.13 -15.90
CA LEU A 51 -20.94 21.26 -15.94
C LEU A 51 -21.38 22.72 -16.03
N THR A 52 -20.77 23.62 -15.25
CA THR A 52 -21.06 25.05 -15.31
C THR A 52 -20.67 25.66 -16.66
N MET A 53 -19.62 25.15 -17.32
CA MET A 53 -19.24 25.57 -18.66
C MET A 53 -20.32 25.20 -19.69
N ILE A 54 -20.87 23.98 -19.63
CA ILE A 54 -21.96 23.54 -20.51
C ILE A 54 -23.18 24.46 -20.36
N VAL A 55 -23.55 24.81 -19.12
CA VAL A 55 -24.67 25.74 -18.85
C VAL A 55 -24.36 27.13 -19.40
N PHE A 56 -23.15 27.65 -19.15
CA PHE A 56 -22.72 28.97 -19.61
C PHE A 56 -22.73 29.10 -21.14
N ARG A 57 -22.32 28.05 -21.86
CA ARG A 57 -22.34 27.99 -23.33
C ARG A 57 -23.75 27.88 -23.91
N SER A 58 -24.62 27.13 -23.23
CA SER A 58 -25.93 26.74 -23.78
C SER A 58 -27.06 27.73 -23.50
N THR A 59 -26.84 28.71 -22.62
CA THR A 59 -27.89 29.64 -22.20
C THR A 59 -28.03 30.83 -23.15
N SER A 60 -29.28 31.23 -23.36
CA SER A 60 -29.63 32.49 -24.04
C SER A 60 -30.17 33.56 -23.08
N SER A 61 -30.21 33.28 -21.78
CA SER A 61 -30.60 34.23 -20.73
C SER A 61 -29.37 34.79 -20.03
N THR A 62 -29.30 36.12 -19.91
CA THR A 62 -28.19 36.83 -19.26
C THR A 62 -28.11 36.48 -17.77
N GLU A 63 -29.23 36.28 -17.10
CA GLU A 63 -29.26 35.91 -15.68
C GLU A 63 -28.66 34.52 -15.44
N ILE A 64 -29.06 33.55 -16.28
CA ILE A 64 -28.53 32.18 -16.22
C ILE A 64 -27.05 32.18 -16.60
N ALA A 65 -26.65 33.01 -17.57
CA ALA A 65 -25.25 33.16 -17.97
C ALA A 65 -24.41 33.73 -16.82
N LEU A 66 -24.92 34.73 -16.09
CA LEU A 66 -24.24 35.30 -14.93
C LEU A 66 -24.09 34.29 -13.80
N PHE A 67 -25.15 33.54 -13.51
CA PHE A 67 -25.09 32.46 -12.53
C PHE A 67 -24.07 31.38 -12.93
N ALA A 68 -24.11 30.93 -14.19
CA ALA A 68 -23.19 29.92 -14.70
C ALA A 68 -21.74 30.40 -14.73
N ALA A 69 -21.50 31.67 -15.10
CA ALA A 69 -20.18 32.29 -15.06
C ALA A 69 -19.63 32.34 -13.62
N ARG A 70 -20.43 32.74 -12.64
CA ARG A 70 -20.02 32.70 -11.22
C ARG A 70 -19.67 31.28 -10.79
N GLY A 71 -20.52 30.30 -11.13
CA GLY A 71 -20.25 28.88 -10.86
C GLY A 71 -18.95 28.39 -11.50
N LEU A 72 -18.70 28.78 -12.76
CA LEU A 72 -17.50 28.42 -13.53
C LEU A 72 -16.22 28.89 -12.82
N TYR A 73 -16.18 30.16 -12.39
CA TYR A 73 -15.01 30.72 -11.73
C TYR A 73 -14.85 30.23 -10.28
N VAL A 74 -15.94 29.96 -9.56
CA VAL A 74 -15.84 29.35 -8.22
C VAL A 74 -15.31 27.92 -8.31
N ALA A 75 -15.82 27.13 -9.26
CA ALA A 75 -15.34 25.77 -9.47
C ALA A 75 -13.85 25.77 -9.88
N ALA A 76 -13.45 26.65 -10.80
CA ALA A 76 -12.06 26.81 -11.21
C ALA A 76 -11.14 27.25 -10.06
N ALA A 77 -11.59 28.14 -9.17
CA ALA A 77 -10.87 28.55 -7.97
C ALA A 77 -10.66 27.41 -6.96
N ALA A 78 -11.64 26.51 -6.86
CA ALA A 78 -11.62 25.39 -5.93
C ALA A 78 -10.66 24.27 -6.37
N ILE A 79 -10.46 24.08 -7.69
CA ILE A 79 -9.54 23.07 -8.25
C ILE A 79 -8.14 23.13 -7.61
N PRO A 80 -7.39 24.25 -7.68
CA PRO A 80 -6.05 24.29 -7.12
C PRO A 80 -6.05 24.26 -5.58
N THR A 81 -7.11 24.70 -4.90
CA THR A 81 -7.25 24.55 -3.43
C THR A 81 -7.32 23.09 -3.02
N PHE A 82 -8.20 22.32 -3.67
CA PHE A 82 -8.31 20.89 -3.43
C PHE A 82 -7.08 20.14 -3.91
N PHE A 83 -6.37 20.66 -4.92
CA PHE A 83 -5.09 20.08 -5.32
C PHE A 83 -4.00 20.31 -4.28
N VAL A 84 -3.93 21.48 -3.63
CA VAL A 84 -3.04 21.69 -2.46
C VAL A 84 -3.41 20.75 -1.33
N LEU A 85 -4.72 20.60 -1.03
CA LEU A 85 -5.20 19.67 -0.01
C LEU A 85 -4.73 18.24 -0.29
N PHE A 86 -4.95 17.78 -1.52
CA PHE A 86 -4.51 16.46 -1.98
C PHE A 86 -2.98 16.31 -1.92
N ALA A 87 -2.25 17.27 -2.45
CA ALA A 87 -0.79 17.29 -2.44
C ALA A 87 -0.22 17.27 -1.02
N ALA A 88 -0.89 17.91 -0.04
CA ALA A 88 -0.49 17.90 1.36
C ALA A 88 -0.75 16.54 2.03
N LEU A 89 -1.89 15.91 1.76
CA LEU A 89 -2.32 14.66 2.40
C LEU A 89 -1.69 13.41 1.77
N PHE A 90 -1.47 13.38 0.46
CA PHE A 90 -0.91 12.23 -0.26
C PHE A 90 0.54 11.91 0.19
N PRO A 91 0.94 10.63 0.41
CA PRO A 91 0.18 9.39 0.27
C PRO A 91 -0.47 8.91 1.58
N ASN A 92 -0.51 9.75 2.62
CA ASN A 92 -0.89 9.32 3.96
C ASN A 92 -2.40 9.04 4.03
N THR A 93 -2.74 7.85 4.48
CA THR A 93 -4.14 7.42 4.64
C THR A 93 -4.75 7.90 5.96
N LYS A 94 -3.95 8.03 7.03
CA LYS A 94 -4.43 8.37 8.38
C LYS A 94 -4.18 9.83 8.79
N TYR A 95 -3.32 10.54 8.09
CA TYR A 95 -2.99 11.92 8.43
C TYR A 95 -4.10 12.86 7.96
N THR A 96 -4.56 13.74 8.84
CA THR A 96 -5.49 14.83 8.53
C THR A 96 -4.82 16.17 8.83
N LEU A 97 -5.22 17.22 8.12
CA LEU A 97 -4.82 18.57 8.49
C LEU A 97 -5.48 18.98 9.81
N SER A 98 -4.75 19.75 10.63
CA SER A 98 -5.35 20.42 11.78
C SER A 98 -6.36 21.45 11.30
N TRP A 99 -7.39 21.72 12.11
CA TRP A 99 -8.45 22.68 11.77
C TRP A 99 -7.88 24.07 11.41
N GLN A 100 -6.81 24.51 12.06
CA GLN A 100 -6.13 25.78 11.77
C GLN A 100 -5.54 25.80 10.36
N LYS A 101 -4.83 24.75 9.96
CA LYS A 101 -4.24 24.65 8.61
C LYS A 101 -5.32 24.52 7.55
N THR A 102 -6.40 23.80 7.84
CA THR A 102 -7.58 23.74 6.98
C THR A 102 -8.20 25.12 6.82
N LEU A 103 -8.38 25.87 7.90
CA LEU A 103 -8.93 27.22 7.85
C LEU A 103 -8.05 28.14 6.99
N VAL A 104 -6.74 28.16 7.22
CA VAL A 104 -5.79 28.94 6.40
C VAL A 104 -5.86 28.57 4.92
N LEU A 105 -6.04 27.29 4.59
CA LEU A 105 -6.14 26.84 3.20
C LEU A 105 -7.43 27.31 2.51
N PHE A 106 -8.56 27.28 3.22
CA PHE A 106 -9.88 27.60 2.65
C PHE A 106 -10.29 29.07 2.79
N THR A 107 -9.61 29.87 3.62
CA THR A 107 -9.86 31.32 3.73
C THR A 107 -9.66 32.06 2.41
N PRO A 108 -8.56 31.87 1.65
CA PRO A 108 -8.38 32.49 0.34
C PRO A 108 -9.47 32.09 -0.66
N LEU A 109 -9.88 30.81 -0.69
CA LEU A 109 -10.97 30.35 -1.55
C LEU A 109 -12.29 31.05 -1.20
N SER A 110 -12.57 31.21 0.10
CA SER A 110 -13.77 31.90 0.58
C SER A 110 -13.76 33.38 0.18
N ALA A 111 -12.62 34.06 0.32
CA ALA A 111 -12.47 35.46 -0.10
C ALA A 111 -12.65 35.63 -1.62
N ILE A 112 -12.06 34.76 -2.43
CA ILE A 112 -12.24 34.76 -3.88
C ILE A 112 -13.69 34.46 -4.27
N THR A 113 -14.35 33.54 -3.57
CA THR A 113 -15.77 33.25 -3.80
C THR A 113 -16.64 34.48 -3.53
N LEU A 114 -16.40 35.18 -2.42
CA LEU A 114 -17.09 36.44 -2.12
C LEU A 114 -16.83 37.50 -3.19
N LEU A 115 -15.59 37.62 -3.67
CA LEU A 115 -15.23 38.53 -4.76
C LEU A 115 -16.02 38.22 -6.05
N ILE A 116 -16.17 36.94 -6.41
CA ILE A 116 -16.90 36.51 -7.62
C ILE A 116 -18.40 36.84 -7.54
N PHE A 117 -18.99 36.68 -6.35
CA PHE A 117 -20.41 36.98 -6.13
C PHE A 117 -20.70 38.47 -5.90
N ALA A 118 -19.68 39.28 -5.60
CA ALA A 118 -19.84 40.70 -5.39
C ALA A 118 -20.34 41.39 -6.68
N PRO A 119 -21.48 42.13 -6.62
CA PRO A 119 -22.09 42.74 -7.80
C PRO A 119 -21.11 43.70 -8.52
N SER A 120 -20.89 43.47 -9.81
CA SER A 120 -20.07 44.33 -10.68
C SER A 120 -18.60 44.55 -10.26
N ILE A 121 -18.12 43.88 -9.20
CA ILE A 121 -16.72 43.97 -8.75
C ILE A 121 -15.84 43.03 -9.56
N PHE A 122 -16.25 41.76 -9.73
CA PHE A 122 -15.49 40.77 -10.50
C PHE A 122 -16.01 40.66 -11.93
N ILE A 123 -17.24 40.18 -12.10
CA ILE A 123 -17.95 40.15 -13.39
C ILE A 123 -18.75 41.44 -13.52
N GLN A 124 -18.40 42.28 -14.48
CA GLN A 124 -19.07 43.56 -14.74
C GLN A 124 -20.31 43.38 -15.62
N ASN A 125 -20.20 42.59 -16.69
CA ASN A 125 -21.30 42.32 -17.62
C ASN A 125 -21.04 41.03 -18.42
N ILE A 126 -22.06 40.51 -19.09
CA ILE A 126 -21.98 39.36 -20.00
C ILE A 126 -22.58 39.73 -21.34
N ILE A 127 -21.83 39.48 -22.42
CA ILE A 127 -22.30 39.64 -23.79
C ILE A 127 -22.70 38.26 -24.29
N LEU A 128 -23.98 38.11 -24.63
CA LEU A 128 -24.51 36.89 -25.22
C LEU A 128 -24.28 36.90 -26.74
N GLU A 129 -23.57 35.91 -27.24
CA GLU A 129 -23.32 35.75 -28.67
C GLU A 129 -24.12 34.57 -29.23
N LYS A 130 -24.69 34.75 -30.42
CA LYS A 130 -25.47 33.68 -31.10
C LYS A 130 -24.61 32.74 -31.95
N ALA A 131 -23.46 33.23 -32.43
CA ALA A 131 -22.59 32.52 -33.38
C ALA A 131 -21.20 32.22 -32.81
N SER A 132 -20.88 32.72 -31.62
CA SER A 132 -19.61 32.51 -30.93
C SER A 132 -19.85 32.30 -29.43
N GLU A 133 -18.77 32.13 -28.66
CA GLU A 133 -18.85 31.88 -27.21
C GLU A 133 -19.29 33.13 -26.46
N ASN A 134 -20.13 32.98 -25.43
CA ASN A 134 -20.53 34.07 -24.54
C ASN A 134 -19.29 34.72 -23.90
N ILE A 135 -19.24 36.05 -23.90
CA ILE A 135 -18.10 36.82 -23.39
C ILE A 135 -18.42 37.35 -22.00
N ILE A 136 -17.46 37.20 -21.07
CA ILE A 136 -17.55 37.74 -19.73
C ILE A 136 -16.64 38.96 -19.65
N LEU A 137 -17.23 40.13 -19.34
CA LEU A 137 -16.48 41.35 -19.13
C LEU A 137 -16.07 41.42 -17.66
N PHE A 138 -14.77 41.37 -17.41
CA PHE A 138 -14.21 41.42 -16.06
C PHE A 138 -13.72 42.81 -15.69
N ASN A 139 -13.74 43.09 -14.39
CA ASN A 139 -12.84 44.09 -13.84
C ASN A 139 -11.41 43.54 -13.93
N PHE A 140 -10.53 44.27 -14.65
CA PHE A 140 -9.16 43.84 -14.90
C PHE A 140 -8.39 43.52 -13.62
N THR A 141 -8.44 44.41 -12.62
CA THR A 141 -7.72 44.23 -11.35
C THR A 141 -8.23 43.01 -10.58
N ALA A 142 -9.55 42.82 -10.51
CA ALA A 142 -10.14 41.69 -9.82
C ALA A 142 -9.80 40.35 -10.52
N HIS A 143 -9.77 40.33 -11.85
CA HIS A 143 -9.35 39.17 -12.63
C HIS A 143 -7.87 38.84 -12.47
N VAL A 144 -7.00 39.85 -12.37
CA VAL A 144 -5.56 39.64 -12.07
C VAL A 144 -5.38 39.05 -10.67
N ILE A 145 -6.09 39.55 -9.65
CA ILE A 145 -6.05 38.99 -8.30
C ILE A 145 -6.50 37.52 -8.32
N TYR A 146 -7.58 37.22 -9.06
CA TYR A 146 -8.06 35.86 -9.25
C TYR A 146 -7.02 34.96 -9.94
N ALA A 147 -6.39 35.44 -11.01
CA ALA A 147 -5.36 34.69 -11.73
C ALA A 147 -4.13 34.40 -10.86
N LEU A 148 -3.68 35.39 -10.07
CA LEU A 148 -2.58 35.22 -9.12
C LEU A 148 -2.91 34.20 -8.03
N TYR A 149 -4.15 34.21 -7.53
CA TYR A 149 -4.61 33.20 -6.58
C TYR A 149 -4.55 31.79 -7.19
N VAL A 150 -5.12 31.58 -8.39
CA VAL A 150 -5.12 30.27 -9.06
C VAL A 150 -3.68 29.79 -9.33
N ALA A 151 -2.84 30.65 -9.91
CA ALA A 151 -1.45 30.33 -10.21
C ALA A 151 -0.63 30.04 -8.95
N GLY A 152 -0.80 30.84 -7.88
CA GLY A 152 -0.12 30.66 -6.60
C GLY A 152 -0.48 29.34 -5.92
N MET A 153 -1.76 28.95 -5.95
CA MET A 153 -2.23 27.68 -5.38
C MET A 153 -1.72 26.46 -6.18
N PHE A 154 -1.68 26.54 -7.51
CA PHE A 154 -1.03 25.51 -8.33
C PHE A 154 0.46 25.41 -8.02
N LEU A 155 1.17 26.55 -7.97
CA LEU A 155 2.59 26.60 -7.62
C LEU A 155 2.86 25.94 -6.27
N LEU A 156 2.07 26.26 -5.25
CA LEU A 156 2.16 25.63 -3.93
C LEU A 156 1.98 24.10 -4.00
N SER A 157 1.00 23.63 -4.78
CA SER A 157 0.77 22.19 -4.99
C SER A 157 1.99 21.50 -5.62
N TYR A 158 2.56 22.10 -6.66
CA TYR A 158 3.76 21.58 -7.33
C TYR A 158 4.97 21.58 -6.39
N LEU A 159 5.20 22.64 -5.63
CA LEU A 159 6.30 22.73 -4.66
C LEU A 159 6.18 21.64 -3.58
N LEU A 160 4.98 21.38 -3.07
CA LEU A 160 4.73 20.30 -2.11
C LEU A 160 5.05 18.93 -2.70
N LEU A 161 4.57 18.65 -3.91
CA LEU A 161 4.80 17.37 -4.58
C LEU A 161 6.27 17.18 -4.98
N ILE A 162 6.94 18.21 -5.51
CA ILE A 162 8.37 18.18 -5.83
C ILE A 162 9.20 17.95 -4.56
N ARG A 163 8.88 18.64 -3.46
CA ARG A 163 9.53 18.38 -2.18
C ARG A 163 9.36 16.91 -1.77
N LYS A 164 8.16 16.35 -1.87
CA LYS A 164 7.92 14.92 -1.57
C LYS A 164 8.67 13.99 -2.52
N TYR A 165 8.74 14.32 -3.81
CA TYR A 165 9.48 13.55 -4.82
C TYR A 165 10.98 13.45 -4.49
N ILE A 166 11.59 14.54 -4.04
CA ILE A 166 13.02 14.57 -3.68
C ILE A 166 13.32 13.71 -2.44
N HIS A 167 12.39 13.68 -1.48
CA HIS A 167 12.61 13.01 -0.18
C HIS A 167 12.22 11.51 -0.16
N HIS A 168 11.48 11.01 -1.16
CA HIS A 168 11.03 9.61 -1.20
C HIS A 168 11.70 8.83 -2.33
N LYS A 169 11.84 7.51 -2.15
CA LYS A 169 12.40 6.57 -3.14
C LYS A 169 11.41 5.46 -3.48
N GLY A 170 11.71 4.68 -4.52
CA GLY A 170 10.91 3.53 -4.93
C GLY A 170 9.53 3.91 -5.47
N VAL A 171 8.53 3.08 -5.16
CA VAL A 171 7.17 3.18 -5.71
C VAL A 171 6.55 4.56 -5.47
N LEU A 172 6.71 5.13 -4.28
CA LEU A 172 6.11 6.43 -3.93
C LEU A 172 6.66 7.58 -4.80
N ARG A 173 7.95 7.54 -5.16
CA ARG A 173 8.55 8.52 -6.07
C ARG A 173 7.91 8.44 -7.46
N SER A 174 7.66 7.22 -7.94
CA SER A 174 6.94 6.99 -9.19
C SER A 174 5.49 7.48 -9.09
N GLN A 175 4.78 7.21 -8.00
CA GLN A 175 3.41 7.70 -7.82
C GLN A 175 3.33 9.23 -7.92
N ILE A 176 4.26 9.94 -7.29
CA ILE A 176 4.33 11.41 -7.33
C ILE A 176 4.61 11.91 -8.75
N ILE A 177 5.46 11.25 -9.54
CA ILE A 177 5.76 11.72 -10.91
C ILE A 177 4.52 11.66 -11.81
N TYR A 178 3.67 10.64 -11.67
CA TYR A 178 2.42 10.56 -12.44
C TYR A 178 1.41 11.63 -12.02
N ILE A 179 1.35 11.98 -10.73
CA ILE A 179 0.51 13.08 -10.25
C ILE A 179 1.00 14.41 -10.85
N LEU A 180 2.32 14.65 -10.81
CA LEU A 180 2.93 15.86 -11.39
C LEU A 180 2.67 15.97 -12.89
N LEU A 181 2.98 14.92 -13.65
CA LEU A 181 2.76 14.89 -15.11
C LEU A 181 1.28 15.00 -15.47
N GLY A 182 0.42 14.31 -14.71
CA GLY A 182 -1.03 14.34 -14.92
C GLY A 182 -1.62 15.73 -14.70
N ALA A 183 -1.14 16.48 -13.70
CA ALA A 183 -1.64 17.81 -13.40
C ALA A 183 -1.05 18.90 -14.32
N LEU A 184 0.16 18.72 -14.86
CA LEU A 184 0.89 19.75 -15.61
C LEU A 184 0.13 20.24 -16.85
N VAL A 185 -0.31 19.31 -17.71
CA VAL A 185 -0.97 19.67 -18.99
C VAL A 185 -2.23 20.51 -18.78
N PRO A 186 -3.25 20.07 -17.99
CA PRO A 186 -4.43 20.89 -17.77
C PRO A 186 -4.16 22.18 -17.02
N THR A 187 -3.13 22.21 -16.16
CA THR A 187 -2.78 23.46 -15.49
C THR A 187 -2.28 24.49 -16.50
N LEU A 188 -1.34 24.11 -17.38
CA LEU A 188 -0.84 25.01 -18.42
C LEU A 188 -1.95 25.43 -19.39
N VAL A 189 -2.77 24.47 -19.84
CA VAL A 189 -3.89 24.73 -20.74
C VAL A 189 -4.93 25.63 -20.07
N GLY A 190 -5.28 25.38 -18.81
CA GLY A 190 -6.25 26.17 -18.06
C GLY A 190 -5.77 27.58 -17.73
N LEU A 191 -4.51 27.73 -17.30
CA LEU A 191 -3.90 29.06 -17.08
C LEU A 191 -3.87 29.88 -18.38
N PHE A 192 -3.64 29.24 -19.52
CA PHE A 192 -3.67 29.94 -20.80
C PHE A 192 -5.10 30.24 -21.29
N SER A 193 -5.92 29.20 -21.45
CA SER A 193 -7.23 29.30 -22.11
C SER A 193 -8.34 29.91 -21.24
N ASN A 194 -8.27 29.77 -19.91
CA ASN A 194 -9.33 30.21 -18.98
C ASN A 194 -8.94 31.41 -18.10
N LEU A 195 -7.68 31.82 -18.11
CA LEU A 195 -7.21 32.99 -17.35
C LEU A 195 -6.55 34.03 -18.26
N LEU A 196 -5.59 33.63 -19.08
CA LEU A 196 -4.84 34.57 -19.93
C LEU A 196 -5.67 35.07 -21.12
N LEU A 197 -6.29 34.21 -21.92
CA LEU A 197 -7.10 34.64 -23.07
C LEU A 197 -8.30 35.53 -22.68
N PRO A 198 -9.04 35.25 -21.59
CA PRO A 198 -10.11 36.13 -21.13
C PRO A 198 -9.67 37.55 -20.75
N LEU A 199 -8.40 37.79 -20.40
CA LEU A 199 -7.90 39.16 -20.18
C LEU A 199 -7.94 40.02 -21.45
N TYR A 200 -7.91 39.37 -22.61
CA TYR A 200 -7.98 40.01 -23.93
C TYR A 200 -9.37 39.87 -24.56
N ASN A 201 -10.39 39.52 -23.76
CA ASN A 201 -11.76 39.22 -24.21
C ASN A 201 -11.85 38.08 -25.23
N GLU A 202 -10.90 37.15 -25.24
CA GLU A 202 -10.88 36.01 -26.16
C GLU A 202 -11.43 34.75 -25.45
N PHE A 203 -12.66 34.36 -25.80
CA PHE A 203 -13.37 33.24 -25.15
C PHE A 203 -13.54 32.00 -26.03
N ARG A 204 -13.14 32.03 -27.32
CA ARG A 204 -13.36 30.90 -28.26
C ARG A 204 -12.71 29.60 -27.81
N TRP A 205 -11.63 29.70 -27.04
CA TRP A 205 -10.86 28.56 -26.54
C TRP A 205 -11.13 28.23 -25.06
N ASN A 206 -12.07 28.94 -24.42
CA ASN A 206 -12.35 28.82 -22.99
C ASN A 206 -12.90 27.43 -22.58
N TRP A 207 -13.26 26.57 -23.52
CA TRP A 207 -13.70 25.19 -23.26
C TRP A 207 -12.54 24.17 -23.27
N VAL A 208 -11.35 24.55 -23.75
CA VAL A 208 -10.23 23.64 -23.95
C VAL A 208 -9.65 23.17 -22.60
N GLY A 209 -9.67 24.03 -21.58
CA GLY A 209 -9.25 23.66 -20.24
C GLY A 209 -10.03 22.48 -19.67
N GLN A 210 -11.35 22.43 -19.88
CA GLN A 210 -12.23 21.40 -19.34
C GLN A 210 -11.96 20.04 -19.99
N ILE A 211 -11.74 20.00 -21.31
CA ILE A 211 -11.42 18.74 -21.99
C ILE A 211 -10.01 18.26 -21.67
N SER A 212 -9.07 19.16 -21.33
CA SER A 212 -7.70 18.78 -20.97
C SER A 212 -7.62 17.95 -19.69
N ILE A 213 -8.66 17.96 -18.85
CA ILE A 213 -8.81 17.05 -17.69
C ILE A 213 -8.81 15.58 -18.11
N ALA A 214 -9.26 15.25 -19.33
CA ALA A 214 -9.21 13.88 -19.84
C ALA A 214 -7.76 13.35 -19.92
N VAL A 215 -6.79 14.24 -20.20
CA VAL A 215 -5.35 13.90 -20.20
C VAL A 215 -4.89 13.55 -18.78
N THR A 216 -5.24 14.35 -17.78
CA THR A 216 -4.97 14.02 -16.36
C THR A 216 -5.55 12.70 -15.98
N THR A 217 -6.82 12.50 -16.31
CA THR A 217 -7.57 11.30 -15.99
C THR A 217 -6.85 10.09 -16.57
N SER A 218 -6.39 10.17 -17.81
CA SER A 218 -5.64 9.08 -18.47
C SER A 218 -4.29 8.79 -17.81
N ILE A 219 -3.51 9.83 -17.50
CA ILE A 219 -2.18 9.69 -16.87
C ILE A 219 -2.29 9.17 -15.43
N ILE A 220 -3.22 9.71 -14.63
CA ILE A 220 -3.44 9.26 -13.25
C ILE A 220 -3.99 7.84 -13.25
N THR A 221 -4.93 7.50 -14.14
CA THR A 221 -5.44 6.13 -14.30
C THR A 221 -4.31 5.15 -14.61
N TYR A 222 -3.41 5.50 -15.53
CA TYR A 222 -2.23 4.70 -15.80
C TYR A 222 -1.32 4.54 -14.57
N GLY A 223 -1.07 5.63 -13.84
CA GLY A 223 -0.28 5.62 -12.60
C GLY A 223 -0.92 4.75 -11.52
N ILE A 224 -2.24 4.80 -11.37
CA ILE A 224 -3.03 3.94 -10.50
C ILE A 224 -2.80 2.47 -10.84
N PHE A 225 -2.89 2.11 -12.13
CA PHE A 225 -2.73 0.73 -12.58
C PHE A 225 -1.30 0.20 -12.43
N ARG A 226 -0.32 0.95 -12.93
CA ARG A 226 1.06 0.47 -13.01
C ARG A 226 1.82 0.62 -11.70
N HIS A 227 1.53 1.66 -10.93
CA HIS A 227 2.29 2.03 -9.73
C HIS A 227 1.44 2.06 -8.46
N ARG A 228 0.19 1.59 -8.53
CA ARG A 228 -0.68 1.39 -7.37
C ARG A 228 -0.81 2.65 -6.50
N ILE A 229 -0.98 3.83 -7.11
CA ILE A 229 -1.05 5.14 -6.43
C ILE A 229 -1.96 5.14 -5.20
N PHE A 230 -3.03 4.35 -5.22
CA PHE A 230 -3.98 4.21 -4.12
C PHE A 230 -4.04 2.77 -3.54
N ASN A 231 -3.10 1.90 -3.90
CA ASN A 231 -3.13 0.45 -3.62
C ASN A 231 -4.36 -0.30 -4.15
N ILE A 232 -5.04 0.25 -5.17
CA ILE A 232 -6.25 -0.35 -5.70
C ILE A 232 -5.89 -1.22 -6.91
N ARG A 233 -5.72 -2.53 -6.72
CA ARG A 233 -5.40 -3.48 -7.81
C ARG A 233 -6.58 -3.77 -8.76
N ILE A 234 -7.82 -3.37 -8.40
CA ILE A 234 -9.07 -3.87 -9.05
C ILE A 234 -9.81 -2.79 -9.87
N ILE A 235 -9.18 -1.65 -10.15
CA ILE A 235 -9.87 -0.55 -10.86
C ILE A 235 -10.29 -0.92 -12.28
N ALA A 236 -9.59 -1.86 -12.94
CA ALA A 236 -9.87 -2.22 -14.33
C ALA A 236 -11.23 -2.92 -14.45
N THR A 237 -11.51 -3.85 -13.54
CA THR A 237 -12.78 -4.56 -13.48
C THR A 237 -13.92 -3.60 -13.15
N GLU A 238 -13.71 -2.64 -12.24
CA GLU A 238 -14.71 -1.63 -11.89
C GLU A 238 -15.03 -0.70 -13.06
N ILE A 239 -14.00 -0.21 -13.78
CA ILE A 239 -14.20 0.63 -14.98
C ILE A 239 -14.97 -0.15 -16.04
N LEU A 240 -14.58 -1.40 -16.32
CA LEU A 240 -15.27 -2.23 -17.31
C LEU A 240 -16.73 -2.42 -16.95
N ILE A 241 -17.03 -2.72 -15.68
CA ILE A 241 -18.40 -2.90 -15.20
C ILE A 241 -19.18 -1.59 -15.28
N PHE A 242 -18.59 -0.48 -14.87
CA PHE A 242 -19.23 0.82 -14.98
C PHE A 242 -19.49 1.20 -16.44
N PHE A 243 -18.57 0.89 -17.35
CA PHE A 243 -18.75 1.10 -18.78
C PHE A 243 -19.91 0.26 -19.34
N VAL A 244 -20.01 -1.01 -18.92
CA VAL A 244 -21.15 -1.88 -19.26
C VAL A 244 -22.46 -1.31 -18.71
N TRP A 245 -22.47 -0.82 -17.46
CA TRP A 245 -23.64 -0.14 -16.88
C TRP A 245 -24.00 1.13 -17.62
N PHE A 246 -23.01 1.92 -18.02
CA PHE A 246 -23.22 3.14 -18.78
C PHE A 246 -23.85 2.86 -20.14
N ILE A 247 -23.34 1.87 -20.89
CA ILE A 247 -23.96 1.43 -22.15
C ILE A 247 -25.39 0.94 -21.92
N ALA A 248 -25.61 0.10 -20.91
CA ALA A 248 -26.94 -0.42 -20.58
C ALA A 248 -27.92 0.71 -20.21
N PHE A 249 -27.45 1.74 -19.49
CA PHE A 249 -28.22 2.93 -19.16
C PHE A 249 -28.56 3.76 -20.40
N LEU A 250 -27.60 3.98 -21.31
CA LEU A 250 -27.87 4.68 -22.58
C LEU A 250 -28.92 3.96 -23.41
N ARG A 251 -28.93 2.62 -23.42
CA ARG A 251 -29.98 1.85 -24.11
C ARG A 251 -31.38 2.12 -23.55
N ILE A 252 -31.53 2.48 -22.28
CA ILE A 252 -32.82 2.88 -21.70
C ILE A 252 -33.25 4.25 -22.26
N ILE A 253 -32.33 5.22 -22.29
CA ILE A 253 -32.61 6.59 -22.77
C ILE A 253 -33.00 6.61 -24.25
N PHE A 254 -32.32 5.83 -25.07
CA PHE A 254 -32.54 5.80 -26.53
C PHE A 254 -33.56 4.74 -26.99
N ALA A 255 -34.29 4.11 -26.07
CA ALA A 255 -35.31 3.15 -26.45
C ALA A 255 -36.60 3.85 -26.91
N GLU A 256 -37.02 3.56 -28.15
CA GLU A 256 -38.20 4.20 -28.78
C GLU A 256 -39.53 3.53 -28.40
N THR A 257 -39.51 2.26 -27.99
CA THR A 257 -40.73 1.48 -27.68
C THR A 257 -40.83 1.16 -26.19
N GLN A 258 -42.07 1.13 -25.67
CA GLN A 258 -42.32 0.77 -24.26
C GLN A 258 -41.78 -0.63 -23.91
N THR A 259 -41.92 -1.59 -24.83
CA THR A 259 -41.38 -2.94 -24.67
C THR A 259 -39.85 -2.94 -24.56
N ALA A 260 -39.15 -2.14 -25.38
CA ALA A 260 -37.70 -2.02 -25.31
C ALA A 260 -37.24 -1.34 -24.00
N ILE A 261 -37.96 -0.31 -23.53
CA ILE A 261 -37.67 0.34 -22.25
C ILE A 261 -37.75 -0.68 -21.11
N ILE A 262 -38.85 -1.44 -21.01
CA ILE A 262 -39.05 -2.44 -19.94
C ILE A 262 -37.93 -3.48 -19.99
N PHE A 263 -37.62 -4.02 -21.17
CA PHE A 263 -36.55 -5.01 -21.33
C PHE A 263 -35.18 -4.44 -20.92
N ASN A 264 -34.85 -3.21 -21.37
CA ASN A 264 -33.59 -2.57 -21.05
C ASN A 264 -33.46 -2.23 -19.55
N VAL A 265 -34.56 -1.85 -18.88
CA VAL A 265 -34.58 -1.63 -17.43
C VAL A 265 -34.32 -2.93 -16.68
N ILE A 266 -35.00 -4.03 -17.04
CA ILE A 266 -34.77 -5.34 -16.42
C ILE A 266 -33.32 -5.79 -16.63
N ALA A 267 -32.80 -5.66 -17.86
CA ALA A 267 -31.42 -6.00 -18.19
C ALA A 267 -30.41 -5.13 -17.40
N PHE A 268 -30.66 -3.83 -17.29
CA PHE A 268 -29.82 -2.91 -16.52
C PHE A 268 -29.79 -3.29 -15.03
N LEU A 269 -30.93 -3.60 -14.42
CA LEU A 269 -31.00 -4.03 -13.02
C LEU A 269 -30.25 -5.35 -12.80
N ALA A 270 -30.40 -6.32 -13.71
CA ALA A 270 -29.65 -7.58 -13.64
C ALA A 270 -28.13 -7.35 -13.76
N LEU A 271 -27.70 -6.54 -14.73
CA LEU A 271 -26.28 -6.17 -14.90
C LEU A 271 -25.75 -5.41 -13.69
N LEU A 272 -26.56 -4.57 -13.05
CA LEU A 272 -26.19 -3.84 -11.84
C LEU A 272 -25.94 -4.80 -10.67
N LEU A 273 -26.85 -5.74 -10.44
CA LEU A 273 -26.69 -6.76 -9.39
C LEU A 273 -25.45 -7.64 -9.63
N VAL A 274 -25.29 -8.16 -10.85
CA VAL A 274 -24.14 -9.00 -11.23
C VAL A 274 -22.84 -8.21 -11.13
N GLY A 275 -22.82 -6.96 -11.60
CA GLY A 275 -21.63 -6.12 -11.54
C GLY A 275 -21.21 -5.82 -10.10
N VAL A 276 -22.14 -5.49 -9.20
CA VAL A 276 -21.83 -5.27 -7.77
C VAL A 276 -21.29 -6.54 -7.12
N TRP A 277 -21.89 -7.69 -7.44
CA TRP A 277 -21.42 -8.99 -6.96
C TRP A 277 -20.00 -9.30 -7.46
N LEU A 278 -19.72 -9.07 -8.74
CA LEU A 278 -18.41 -9.34 -9.35
C LEU A 278 -17.31 -8.43 -8.80
N ILE A 279 -17.59 -7.13 -8.62
CA ILE A 279 -16.66 -6.19 -7.96
C ILE A 279 -16.31 -6.69 -6.56
N ARG A 280 -17.31 -7.09 -5.77
CA ARG A 280 -17.09 -7.62 -4.41
C ARG A 280 -16.32 -8.93 -4.42
N SER A 281 -16.62 -9.83 -5.37
CA SER A 281 -15.95 -11.13 -5.50
C SER A 281 -14.47 -10.96 -5.81
N VAL A 282 -14.15 -10.16 -6.84
CA VAL A 282 -12.76 -9.88 -7.23
C VAL A 282 -12.02 -9.14 -6.09
N SER A 283 -12.70 -8.22 -5.39
CA SER A 283 -12.12 -7.57 -4.20
C SER A 283 -11.70 -8.55 -3.13
N ARG A 284 -12.59 -9.48 -2.76
CA ARG A 284 -12.27 -10.50 -1.76
C ARG A 284 -11.14 -11.42 -2.21
N GLU A 285 -11.11 -11.80 -3.48
CA GLU A 285 -10.05 -12.68 -4.00
C GLU A 285 -8.68 -12.02 -3.89
N VAL A 286 -8.56 -10.75 -4.29
CA VAL A 286 -7.29 -10.01 -4.18
C VAL A 286 -6.87 -9.84 -2.73
N ASP A 287 -7.77 -9.42 -1.84
CA ASP A 287 -7.46 -9.25 -0.41
C ASP A 287 -7.00 -10.58 0.22
N THR A 288 -7.61 -11.69 -0.18
CA THR A 288 -7.25 -13.04 0.29
C THR A 288 -5.86 -13.43 -0.20
N ARG A 289 -5.55 -13.20 -1.49
CA ARG A 289 -4.22 -13.46 -2.04
C ARG A 289 -3.14 -12.64 -1.36
N GLU A 290 -3.38 -11.35 -1.11
CA GLU A 290 -2.41 -10.48 -0.41
C GLU A 290 -2.14 -10.99 1.01
N LYS A 291 -3.18 -11.35 1.75
CA LYS A 291 -3.02 -11.90 3.10
C LYS A 291 -2.28 -13.24 3.10
N LEU A 292 -2.50 -14.06 2.07
CA LEU A 292 -1.81 -15.33 1.89
C LEU A 292 -0.31 -15.11 1.59
N GLU A 293 0.03 -14.16 0.71
CA GLU A 293 1.41 -13.77 0.43
C GLU A 293 2.11 -13.28 1.70
N GLU A 294 1.45 -12.42 2.50
CA GLU A 294 2.00 -11.91 3.76
C GLU A 294 2.26 -13.03 4.77
N LEU A 295 1.28 -13.91 4.98
CA LEU A 295 1.42 -15.04 5.89
C LEU A 295 2.51 -16.02 5.43
N THR A 296 2.61 -16.26 4.12
CA THR A 296 3.66 -17.11 3.54
C THR A 296 5.05 -16.52 3.80
N GLY A 297 5.22 -15.21 3.61
CA GLY A 297 6.48 -14.53 3.92
C GLY A 297 6.84 -14.61 5.41
N LYS A 298 5.86 -14.41 6.31
CA LYS A 298 6.06 -14.57 7.76
C LYS A 298 6.44 -16.00 8.13
N LEU A 299 5.81 -17.00 7.54
CA LEU A 299 6.12 -18.43 7.73
C LEU A 299 7.54 -18.76 7.26
N GLN A 300 7.94 -18.26 6.09
CA GLN A 300 9.30 -18.45 5.58
C GLN A 300 10.35 -17.84 6.50
N HIS A 301 10.13 -16.60 6.97
CA HIS A 301 11.02 -15.95 7.94
C HIS A 301 11.08 -16.70 9.27
N ALA A 302 9.94 -17.15 9.80
CA ALA A 302 9.88 -17.92 11.04
C ALA A 302 10.61 -19.26 10.90
N ASN A 303 10.44 -19.98 9.79
CA ASN A 303 11.11 -21.24 9.51
C ASN A 303 12.63 -21.05 9.37
N ALA A 304 13.07 -20.02 8.64
CA ALA A 304 14.49 -19.68 8.53
C ALA A 304 15.10 -19.37 9.91
N ARG A 305 14.36 -18.64 10.76
CA ARG A 305 14.81 -18.34 12.13
C ARG A 305 14.89 -19.60 13.00
N LEU A 306 13.91 -20.50 12.88
CA LEU A 306 13.90 -21.77 13.61
C LEU A 306 15.10 -22.63 13.23
N ARG A 307 15.39 -22.77 11.93
CA ARG A 307 16.56 -23.51 11.43
C ARG A 307 17.89 -22.93 11.93
N GLU A 308 18.00 -21.61 11.99
CA GLU A 308 19.19 -20.96 12.54
C GLU A 308 19.33 -21.20 14.05
N LEU A 309 18.22 -21.18 14.81
CA LEU A 309 18.24 -21.51 16.24
C LEU A 309 18.63 -22.97 16.49
N ASP A 310 18.10 -23.90 15.68
CA ASP A 310 18.48 -25.31 15.76
C ASP A 310 19.98 -25.48 15.50
N ARG A 311 20.52 -24.83 14.46
CA ARG A 311 21.97 -24.83 14.17
C ARG A 311 22.79 -24.30 15.33
N GLN A 312 22.38 -23.18 15.93
CA GLN A 312 23.06 -22.57 17.09
C GLN A 312 23.01 -23.46 18.33
N LYS A 313 21.87 -24.11 18.59
CA LYS A 313 21.73 -25.10 19.67
C LYS A 313 22.73 -26.23 19.48
N SER A 314 22.83 -26.79 18.27
CA SER A 314 23.78 -27.87 17.95
C SER A 314 25.23 -27.45 18.17
N GLU A 315 25.59 -26.26 17.67
CA GLU A 315 26.94 -25.70 17.79
C GLU A 315 27.31 -25.47 19.26
N PHE A 316 26.40 -24.89 20.04
CA PHE A 316 26.58 -24.69 21.48
C PHE A 316 26.80 -26.01 22.23
N LEU A 317 25.98 -27.03 21.98
CA LEU A 317 26.09 -28.33 22.65
C LEU A 317 27.41 -29.04 22.32
N SER A 318 27.84 -28.97 21.06
CA SER A 318 29.12 -29.53 20.62
C SER A 318 30.30 -28.85 21.34
N ILE A 319 30.30 -27.51 21.37
CA ILE A 319 31.36 -26.72 22.03
C ILE A 319 31.37 -26.98 23.54
N ALA A 320 30.21 -26.90 24.20
CA ALA A 320 30.10 -27.10 25.64
C ALA A 320 30.63 -28.48 26.04
N THR A 321 30.29 -29.53 25.30
CA THR A 321 30.77 -30.88 25.60
C THR A 321 32.29 -31.01 25.43
N HIS A 322 32.85 -30.49 24.34
CA HIS A 322 34.29 -30.51 24.14
C HIS A 322 35.04 -29.81 25.28
N GLN A 323 34.53 -28.65 25.72
CA GLN A 323 35.09 -27.87 26.82
C GLN A 323 34.92 -28.55 28.19
N LEU A 324 33.91 -29.40 28.37
CA LEU A 324 33.70 -30.18 29.61
C LEU A 324 34.53 -31.46 29.66
N ARG A 325 34.81 -32.10 28.51
CA ARG A 325 35.61 -33.34 28.44
C ARG A 325 37.04 -33.12 28.94
N GLY A 326 37.66 -32.00 28.57
CA GLY A 326 39.01 -31.64 29.01
C GLY A 326 39.21 -31.61 30.53
N PRO A 327 38.47 -30.78 31.29
CA PRO A 327 38.61 -30.69 32.75
C PRO A 327 38.21 -32.00 33.45
N LEU A 328 37.20 -32.73 32.95
CA LEU A 328 36.84 -34.03 33.51
C LEU A 328 37.92 -35.09 33.32
N ALA A 329 38.58 -35.11 32.15
CA ALA A 329 39.73 -35.96 31.90
C ALA A 329 40.90 -35.61 32.82
N GLY A 330 41.15 -34.30 33.06
CA GLY A 330 42.16 -33.84 34.03
C GLY A 330 41.85 -34.29 35.46
N ILE A 331 40.61 -34.08 35.93
CA ILE A 331 40.18 -34.53 37.26
C ILE A 331 40.33 -36.04 37.41
N ARG A 332 39.86 -36.84 36.44
CA ARG A 332 40.04 -38.30 36.46
C ARG A 332 41.50 -38.71 36.45
N GLY A 333 42.34 -38.05 35.66
CA GLY A 333 43.78 -38.32 35.61
C GLY A 333 44.45 -38.09 36.96
N HIS A 334 44.19 -36.95 37.61
CA HIS A 334 44.72 -36.68 38.95
C HIS A 334 44.20 -37.67 40.00
N LEU A 335 42.91 -38.01 39.97
CA LEU A 335 42.34 -39.00 40.88
C LEU A 335 42.96 -40.39 40.65
N SER A 336 43.22 -40.80 39.41
CA SER A 336 43.90 -42.06 39.07
C SER A 336 45.30 -42.09 39.67
N LEU A 337 46.10 -41.03 39.48
CA LEU A 337 47.45 -40.96 40.04
C LEU A 337 47.48 -41.03 41.57
N ILE A 338 46.47 -40.45 42.23
CA ILE A 338 46.33 -40.55 43.69
C ILE A 338 45.93 -41.97 44.11
N LEU A 339 45.02 -42.62 43.38
CA LEU A 339 44.60 -44.00 43.63
C LEU A 339 45.74 -45.01 43.41
N ASP A 340 46.61 -44.76 42.43
CA ASP A 340 47.81 -45.56 42.11
C ASP A 340 48.97 -45.30 43.08
N GLY A 341 48.81 -44.37 44.03
CA GLY A 341 49.80 -44.07 45.07
C GLY A 341 50.97 -43.19 44.62
N SER A 342 50.90 -42.58 43.43
CA SER A 342 51.97 -41.73 42.87
C SER A 342 52.20 -40.43 43.66
N TYR A 343 51.23 -40.04 44.49
CA TYR A 343 51.31 -38.86 45.39
C TYR A 343 51.57 -39.23 46.86
N GLY A 344 51.92 -40.48 47.15
CA GLY A 344 52.19 -40.97 48.52
C GLY A 344 50.98 -41.60 49.22
N LYS A 345 51.17 -42.00 50.49
CA LYS A 345 50.12 -42.69 51.28
C LYS A 345 49.03 -41.72 51.72
N VAL A 346 47.79 -42.00 51.29
CA VAL A 346 46.58 -41.28 51.72
C VAL A 346 45.86 -42.09 52.81
N SER A 347 45.13 -41.43 53.71
CA SER A 347 44.35 -42.14 54.74
C SER A 347 43.28 -43.04 54.11
N GLU A 348 42.96 -44.15 54.77
CA GLU A 348 41.96 -45.13 54.27
C GLU A 348 40.58 -44.49 54.04
N ARG A 349 40.19 -43.56 54.92
CA ARG A 349 38.94 -42.78 54.80
C ARG A 349 38.96 -41.82 53.62
N SER A 350 40.10 -41.23 53.29
CA SER A 350 40.27 -40.37 52.11
C SER A 350 40.25 -41.20 50.81
N LEU A 351 40.84 -42.39 50.83
CA LEU A 351 40.85 -43.33 49.70
C LEU A 351 39.43 -43.74 49.27
N ASP A 352 38.56 -44.06 50.23
CA ASP A 352 37.14 -44.36 49.96
C ASP A 352 36.41 -43.18 49.29
N ILE A 353 36.64 -41.95 49.77
CA ILE A 353 36.05 -40.74 49.18
C ILE A 353 36.59 -40.49 47.76
N ILE A 354 37.91 -40.64 47.56
CA ILE A 354 38.56 -40.44 46.25
C ILE A 354 38.03 -41.45 45.23
N ARG A 355 37.85 -42.73 45.61
CA ARG A 355 37.20 -43.74 44.73
C ARG A 355 35.79 -43.33 44.34
N LYS A 356 34.99 -42.84 45.28
CA LYS A 356 33.62 -42.36 44.99
C LYS A 356 33.62 -41.17 44.03
N ILE A 357 34.54 -40.21 44.17
CA ILE A 357 34.70 -39.09 43.25
C ILE A 357 35.15 -39.58 41.86
N PHE A 358 36.08 -40.52 41.80
CA PHE A 358 36.55 -41.12 40.54
C PHE A 358 35.41 -41.80 39.78
N ILE A 359 34.61 -42.63 40.45
CA ILE A 359 33.42 -43.26 39.87
C ILE A 359 32.42 -42.20 39.39
N SER A 360 32.12 -41.20 40.23
CA SER A 360 31.16 -40.13 39.90
C SER A 360 31.59 -39.31 38.69
N SER A 361 32.88 -39.00 38.56
CA SER A 361 33.43 -38.30 37.39
C SER A 361 33.35 -39.13 36.10
N GLY A 362 33.47 -40.46 36.20
CA GLY A 362 33.25 -41.39 35.09
C GLY A 362 31.79 -41.39 34.63
N LEU A 363 30.86 -41.51 35.58
CA LEU A 363 29.43 -41.44 35.29
C LEU A 363 29.05 -40.11 34.61
N LEU A 364 29.61 -39.00 35.09
CA LEU A 364 29.38 -37.68 34.48
C LEU A 364 29.92 -37.60 33.05
N THR A 365 31.07 -38.20 32.79
CA THR A 365 31.66 -38.28 31.45
C THR A 365 30.78 -39.08 30.51
N GLN A 366 30.27 -40.24 30.96
CA GLN A 366 29.34 -41.06 30.20
C GLN A 366 28.04 -40.30 29.90
N THR A 367 27.45 -39.65 30.91
CA THR A 367 26.20 -38.88 30.76
C THR A 367 26.35 -37.76 29.72
N ILE A 368 27.49 -37.09 29.70
CA ILE A 368 27.80 -36.04 28.70
C ILE A 368 27.92 -36.64 27.29
N ASN A 369 28.53 -37.82 27.14
CA ASN A 369 28.63 -38.51 25.86
C ASN A 369 27.25 -38.97 25.36
N ASP A 370 26.44 -39.57 26.23
CA ASP A 370 25.09 -40.03 25.90
C ASP A 370 24.22 -38.84 25.43
N PHE A 371 24.35 -37.68 26.07
CA PHE A 371 23.64 -36.46 25.68
C PHE A 371 24.06 -35.95 24.28
N LEU A 372 25.35 -36.05 23.94
CA LEU A 372 25.83 -35.74 22.58
C LEU A 372 25.28 -36.72 21.55
N ASP A 373 25.25 -38.01 21.87
CA ASP A 373 24.78 -39.04 20.95
C ASP A 373 23.28 -38.84 20.66
N VAL A 374 22.47 -38.56 21.69
CA VAL A 374 21.06 -38.15 21.50
C VAL A 374 20.96 -36.91 20.60
N SER A 375 21.79 -35.90 20.83
CA SER A 375 21.80 -34.68 20.01
C SER A 375 22.15 -34.97 18.54
N ARG A 376 23.07 -35.92 18.26
CA ARG A 376 23.45 -36.32 16.89
C ARG A 376 22.35 -37.15 16.22
N ILE A 377 21.64 -37.97 16.99
CA ILE A 377 20.49 -38.74 16.51
C ILE A 377 19.34 -37.80 16.11
N GLU A 378 18.97 -36.84 16.97
CA GLU A 378 17.90 -35.87 16.68
C GLU A 378 18.18 -35.05 15.41
N GLN A 379 19.46 -34.87 15.06
CA GLN A 379 19.90 -34.10 13.90
C GLN A 379 20.11 -34.96 12.64
N ASN A 380 19.85 -36.28 12.70
CA ASN A 380 20.20 -37.23 11.65
C ASN A 380 21.67 -37.15 11.21
N SER A 381 22.57 -36.78 12.13
CA SER A 381 24.01 -36.60 11.86
C SER A 381 24.87 -37.73 12.43
N MET A 382 24.24 -38.75 13.04
CA MET A 382 24.96 -39.92 13.54
C MET A 382 25.45 -40.76 12.35
N GLN A 383 26.76 -40.97 12.28
CA GLN A 383 27.38 -41.83 11.27
C GLN A 383 27.50 -43.24 11.83
N TYR A 384 26.99 -44.20 11.08
CA TYR A 384 27.08 -45.62 11.41
C TYR A 384 28.10 -46.27 10.49
N ASP A 385 29.09 -46.96 11.05
CA ASP A 385 29.99 -47.80 10.28
C ASP A 385 29.43 -49.24 10.27
N MET A 386 28.82 -49.59 9.14
CA MET A 386 28.13 -50.87 8.98
C MET A 386 29.13 -51.95 8.57
N THR A 387 29.60 -52.72 9.55
CA THR A 387 30.58 -53.79 9.35
C THR A 387 30.04 -55.16 9.80
N THR A 388 30.59 -56.23 9.22
CA THR A 388 30.26 -57.60 9.65
C THR A 388 31.14 -57.97 10.83
N PHE A 389 30.52 -58.35 11.95
CA PHE A 389 31.22 -58.80 13.15
C PHE A 389 30.59 -60.08 13.72
N LYS A 390 31.34 -60.82 14.52
CA LYS A 390 30.85 -62.00 15.24
C LYS A 390 30.19 -61.55 16.55
N CYS A 391 28.90 -61.81 16.70
CA CYS A 391 28.17 -61.48 17.92
C CYS A 391 28.74 -62.20 19.16
N SER A 392 29.28 -63.41 19.00
CA SER A 392 29.96 -64.15 20.09
C SER A 392 31.12 -63.36 20.68
N ASP A 393 31.90 -62.71 19.83
CA ASP A 393 33.13 -62.03 20.21
C ASP A 393 32.79 -60.73 20.97
N LEU A 394 31.79 -59.98 20.47
CA LEU A 394 31.25 -58.80 21.16
C LEU A 394 30.65 -59.14 22.53
N LEU A 395 29.86 -60.21 22.61
CA LEU A 395 29.23 -60.62 23.87
C LEU A 395 30.27 -61.11 24.88
N ASN A 396 31.33 -61.78 24.44
CA ASN A 396 32.46 -62.13 25.29
C ASN A 396 33.18 -60.89 25.83
N GLU A 397 33.46 -59.89 24.98
CA GLU A 397 34.07 -58.62 25.43
C GLU A 397 33.21 -57.94 26.50
N VAL A 398 31.90 -57.87 26.32
CA VAL A 398 30.98 -57.25 27.30
C VAL A 398 30.96 -58.04 28.61
N VAL A 399 31.00 -59.38 28.54
CA VAL A 399 31.01 -60.24 29.73
C VAL A 399 32.32 -60.06 30.49
N GLU A 400 33.46 -60.05 29.80
CA GLU A 400 34.77 -59.79 30.39
C GLU A 400 34.84 -58.40 31.06
N GLU A 401 34.25 -57.37 30.43
CA GLU A 401 34.19 -56.02 30.97
C GLU A 401 33.36 -55.93 32.27
N LEU A 402 32.22 -56.63 32.33
CA LEU A 402 31.30 -56.59 33.47
C LEU A 402 31.66 -57.57 34.59
N GLN A 403 32.52 -58.55 34.33
CA GLN A 403 32.90 -59.60 35.28
C GLN A 403 33.50 -59.07 36.59
N PRO A 404 34.39 -58.05 36.59
CA PRO A 404 34.93 -57.47 37.82
C PRO A 404 33.85 -56.81 38.69
N ILE A 405 32.87 -56.16 38.06
CA ILE A 405 31.74 -55.48 38.75
C ILE A 405 30.81 -56.52 39.37
N ALA A 406 30.52 -57.59 38.63
CA ALA A 406 29.73 -58.72 39.14
C ALA A 406 30.43 -59.37 40.34
N ALA A 407 31.74 -59.62 40.26
CA ALA A 407 32.55 -60.18 41.33
C ALA A 407 32.58 -59.28 42.59
N GLU A 408 32.73 -57.97 42.41
CA GLU A 408 32.68 -56.98 43.52
C GLU A 408 31.33 -57.03 44.26
N ARG A 409 30.24 -57.31 43.54
CA ARG A 409 28.90 -57.48 44.11
C ARG A 409 28.53 -58.91 44.49
N LYS A 410 29.48 -59.86 44.39
CA LYS A 410 29.28 -61.29 44.67
C LYS A 410 28.19 -61.93 43.79
N LEU A 411 28.07 -61.48 42.55
CA LEU A 411 27.16 -62.01 41.54
C LEU A 411 27.96 -62.85 40.53
N THR A 412 27.35 -63.94 40.04
CA THR A 412 27.92 -64.76 38.97
C THR A 412 27.37 -64.31 37.63
N LEU A 413 28.25 -63.92 36.71
CA LEU A 413 27.92 -63.58 35.33
C LEU A 413 28.49 -64.67 34.41
N THR A 414 27.64 -65.30 33.62
CA THR A 414 28.02 -66.37 32.69
C THR A 414 27.34 -66.16 31.35
N PHE A 415 28.12 -66.27 30.27
CA PHE A 415 27.62 -66.33 28.89
C PHE A 415 27.79 -67.76 28.39
N VAL A 416 26.73 -68.36 27.87
CA VAL A 416 26.62 -69.78 27.51
C VAL A 416 26.32 -69.93 26.03
#